data_AF-E6S8D5-F1
#
_entry.id   AF-E6S8D5-F1
#
_cell.length_a   1.000
_cell.length_b   1.000
_cell.length_c   1.000
_cell.angle_alpha   90.00
_cell.angle_beta   90.00
_cell.angle_gamma   90.00
#
_symmetry.space_group_name_H-M   'P 1'
#
loop_
_entity.id
_entity.type
_entity.pdbx_description
1 polymer ?
#
loop_
_entity_poly.entity_id
_entity_poly.type
_entity_poly.pdbx_seq_one_letter_code
_entity_poly.pdbx_strand_id
1 'polypeptide(L)'
;MTTPGDGGQQVQRGSRPGYVNEDGRPSDSVGQAWSGKTIPTHGFSEDRGDADPELLAALVACAAGAAVGETELMARIAAARWLVPVVAVPTELDANGGLVTDTRSEMAAVTLTAADGRRALPMFSSLEALAAWDPEARPVPVPAASAAQSAITESCDALVVDLASPHAAVLRPSMLWALAQERAWAPAHLDDHVARAVSAAVDAEPLVSAHRIEAGEPAGAGVLRVVLLLPPGLDQDTVSEVATRIGERIATDGETRARIDALTFALEAAP
;
A
#
# COMPACT_ATOMS: atom_id res chain seq x y z
N MET A 1 16.11 24.96 -68.48
CA MET A 1 16.26 23.90 -67.45
C MET A 1 16.33 24.61 -66.12
N THR A 2 15.21 24.61 -65.41
CA THR A 2 14.90 25.44 -64.23
C THR A 2 15.34 24.73 -62.96
N THR A 3 16.11 25.43 -62.11
CA THR A 3 16.50 24.97 -60.77
C THR A 3 15.34 25.23 -59.79
N PRO A 4 14.90 24.28 -58.95
CA PRO A 4 13.92 24.56 -57.91
C PRO A 4 14.60 25.17 -56.68
N GLY A 5 13.97 26.21 -56.13
CA GLY A 5 14.39 26.89 -54.90
C GLY A 5 14.03 26.08 -53.65
N ASP A 6 14.98 26.07 -52.70
CA ASP A 6 14.86 25.48 -51.38
C ASP A 6 14.02 26.40 -50.47
N GLY A 7 12.75 26.01 -50.26
CA GLY A 7 11.79 26.71 -49.42
C GLY A 7 11.77 26.13 -48.01
N GLY A 8 12.82 26.38 -47.23
CA GLY A 8 12.88 26.05 -45.80
C GLY A 8 11.88 26.89 -45.00
N GLN A 9 10.68 26.36 -44.76
CA GLN A 9 9.68 26.99 -43.91
C GLN A 9 10.08 26.80 -42.43
N GLN A 10 10.74 27.79 -41.85
CA GLN A 10 10.98 27.84 -40.41
C GLN A 10 9.65 27.95 -39.67
N VAL A 11 9.26 26.88 -38.97
CA VAL A 11 8.14 26.91 -38.02
C VAL A 11 8.57 27.72 -36.81
N GLN A 12 8.23 29.00 -36.78
CA GLN A 12 8.32 29.83 -35.58
C GLN A 12 7.35 29.27 -34.54
N ARG A 13 7.87 28.58 -33.52
CA ARG A 13 7.10 28.28 -32.30
C ARG A 13 6.81 29.61 -31.60
N GLY A 14 5.62 30.15 -31.83
CA GLY A 14 5.12 31.30 -31.06
C GLY A 14 5.02 30.90 -29.59
N SER A 15 5.98 31.37 -28.78
CA SER A 15 5.85 31.34 -27.33
C SER A 15 4.60 32.15 -26.97
N ARG A 16 3.57 31.50 -26.44
CA ARG A 16 2.45 32.21 -25.83
C ARG A 16 3.02 33.06 -24.69
N PRO A 17 2.75 34.38 -24.63
CA PRO A 17 3.17 35.18 -23.48
C PRO A 17 2.52 34.58 -22.22
N GLY A 18 3.32 34.29 -21.21
CA GLY A 18 2.82 33.84 -19.91
C GLY A 18 1.89 34.88 -19.28
N TYR A 19 1.08 34.47 -18.31
CA TYR A 19 0.22 35.40 -17.59
C TYR A 19 1.08 36.50 -16.94
N VAL A 20 0.63 37.74 -17.06
CA VAL A 20 1.23 38.90 -16.42
C VAL A 20 0.18 39.59 -15.56
N ASN A 21 0.58 40.10 -14.40
CA ASN A 21 -0.29 40.90 -13.55
C ASN A 21 -0.51 42.31 -14.14
N GLU A 22 -1.32 43.13 -13.46
CA GLU A 22 -1.61 44.51 -13.86
C GLU A 22 -0.33 45.39 -14.00
N ASP A 23 0.76 45.01 -13.34
CA ASP A 23 2.07 45.68 -13.40
C ASP A 23 3.02 45.10 -14.46
N GLY A 24 2.56 44.16 -15.29
CA GLY A 24 3.38 43.51 -16.33
C GLY A 24 4.40 42.50 -15.82
N ARG A 25 4.31 42.07 -14.56
CA ARG A 25 5.18 41.02 -13.96
C ARG A 25 4.60 39.63 -14.21
N PRO A 26 5.43 38.59 -14.37
CA PRO A 26 4.94 37.21 -14.49
C PRO A 26 4.01 36.86 -13.34
N SER A 27 2.82 36.36 -13.66
CA SER A 27 1.80 35.93 -12.71
C SER A 27 1.34 34.50 -12.98
N ASP A 28 0.63 33.91 -12.02
CA ASP A 28 -0.13 32.69 -12.27
C ASP A 28 -1.44 32.98 -13.03
N SER A 29 -2.23 31.94 -13.26
CA SER A 29 -3.52 32.00 -13.95
C SER A 29 -4.60 32.80 -13.21
N VAL A 30 -4.34 33.25 -11.98
CA VAL A 30 -5.25 34.10 -11.19
C VAL A 30 -4.65 35.49 -10.90
N GLY A 31 -3.58 35.87 -11.61
CA GLY A 31 -3.00 37.22 -11.56
C GLY A 31 -2.04 37.49 -10.39
N GLN A 32 -1.71 36.48 -9.58
CA GLN A 32 -0.73 36.65 -8.50
C GLN A 32 0.69 36.50 -9.00
N ALA A 33 1.55 37.47 -8.65
CA ALA A 33 2.97 37.45 -9.01
C ALA A 33 3.67 36.16 -8.53
N TRP A 34 4.57 35.62 -9.37
CA TRP A 34 5.40 34.46 -8.99
C TRP A 34 6.43 34.80 -7.91
N SER A 35 6.78 36.07 -7.72
CA SER A 35 7.75 36.52 -6.72
C SER A 35 7.30 36.16 -5.31
N GLY A 36 8.12 35.38 -4.59
CA GLY A 36 7.85 34.96 -3.22
C GLY A 36 7.07 33.65 -3.08
N LYS A 37 6.62 33.04 -4.19
CA LYS A 37 6.05 31.69 -4.17
C LYS A 37 7.20 30.68 -4.10
N THR A 38 7.20 29.88 -3.05
CA THR A 38 8.12 28.74 -2.91
C THR A 38 7.39 27.50 -3.37
N ILE A 39 7.96 26.75 -4.33
CA ILE A 39 7.43 25.44 -4.69
C ILE A 39 7.81 24.47 -3.56
N PRO A 40 6.84 23.82 -2.90
CA PRO A 40 7.16 22.81 -1.89
C PRO A 40 7.99 21.68 -2.52
N THR A 41 9.19 21.44 -1.99
CA THR A 41 10.02 20.30 -2.39
C THR A 41 9.52 19.04 -1.71
N HIS A 42 9.07 18.06 -2.49
CA HIS A 42 8.50 16.80 -2.02
C HIS A 42 9.56 15.71 -1.73
N GLY A 43 10.78 16.09 -1.36
CA GLY A 43 11.88 15.17 -0.99
C GLY A 43 12.48 14.34 -2.14
N PHE A 44 11.80 14.24 -3.28
CA PHE A 44 12.20 13.41 -4.43
C PHE A 44 12.58 14.23 -5.67
N SER A 45 13.07 15.46 -5.53
CA SER A 45 13.35 16.36 -6.66
C SER A 45 14.47 15.87 -7.61
N GLU A 46 15.36 15.00 -7.12
CA GLU A 46 16.44 14.40 -7.90
C GLU A 46 16.13 12.96 -8.34
N ASP A 47 14.92 12.47 -8.05
CA ASP A 47 14.49 11.13 -8.41
C ASP A 47 14.38 10.99 -9.94
N ARG A 48 14.99 9.93 -10.46
CA ARG A 48 14.97 9.58 -11.88
C ARG A 48 13.80 8.67 -12.25
N GLY A 49 13.10 8.15 -11.24
CA GLY A 49 11.98 7.24 -11.40
C GLY A 49 12.41 5.79 -11.64
N ASP A 50 13.69 5.46 -11.47
CA ASP A 50 14.19 4.09 -11.49
C ASP A 50 13.81 3.36 -10.19
N ALA A 51 13.65 2.04 -10.25
CA ALA A 51 13.47 1.20 -9.07
C ALA A 51 14.80 1.04 -8.32
N ASP A 52 14.73 0.90 -6.99
CA ASP A 52 15.88 0.45 -6.20
C ASP A 52 16.25 -0.99 -6.64
N PRO A 53 17.48 -1.24 -7.11
CA PRO A 53 17.92 -2.56 -7.55
C PRO A 53 17.79 -3.65 -6.48
N GLU A 54 18.01 -3.32 -5.21
CA GLU A 54 17.90 -4.29 -4.12
C GLU A 54 16.43 -4.63 -3.82
N LEU A 55 15.53 -3.64 -3.89
CA LEU A 55 14.09 -3.87 -3.77
C LEU A 55 13.59 -4.76 -4.91
N LEU A 56 14.00 -4.46 -6.13
CA LEU A 56 13.62 -5.24 -7.31
C LEU A 56 14.11 -6.69 -7.20
N ALA A 57 15.35 -6.89 -6.76
CA ALA A 57 15.90 -8.22 -6.52
C ALA A 57 15.10 -8.99 -5.45
N ALA A 58 14.68 -8.33 -4.37
CA ALA A 58 13.85 -8.93 -3.32
C ALA A 58 12.45 -9.31 -3.82
N LEU A 59 11.80 -8.44 -4.60
CA LEU A 59 10.49 -8.72 -5.21
C LEU A 59 10.56 -9.91 -6.17
N VAL A 60 11.55 -9.95 -7.06
CA VAL A 60 11.76 -11.05 -8.01
C VAL A 60 12.02 -12.36 -7.28
N ALA A 61 12.85 -12.35 -6.24
CA ALA A 61 13.13 -13.54 -5.44
C ALA A 61 11.87 -14.05 -4.71
N CYS A 62 11.07 -13.14 -4.15
CA CYS A 62 9.79 -13.48 -3.52
C CYS A 62 8.81 -14.11 -4.54
N ALA A 63 8.69 -13.52 -5.73
CA ALA A 63 7.84 -14.04 -6.80
C ALA A 63 8.30 -15.42 -7.32
N ALA A 64 9.61 -15.70 -7.28
CA ALA A 64 10.17 -17.01 -7.61
C ALA A 64 9.99 -18.06 -6.50
N GLY A 65 9.30 -17.73 -5.39
CA GLY A 65 9.13 -18.62 -4.25
C GLY A 65 10.41 -18.86 -3.45
N ALA A 66 11.43 -18.00 -3.63
CA ALA A 66 12.61 -18.07 -2.78
C ALA A 66 12.22 -17.70 -1.35
N ALA A 67 12.87 -18.34 -0.37
CA ALA A 67 12.72 -18.04 1.05
C ALA A 67 13.39 -16.69 1.44
N VAL A 68 13.31 -15.67 0.59
CA VAL A 68 13.59 -14.31 1.04
C VAL A 68 12.56 -14.00 2.11
N GLY A 69 13.04 -13.71 3.32
CA GLY A 69 12.17 -13.44 4.45
C GLY A 69 11.29 -12.25 4.14
N GLU A 70 9.96 -12.40 4.30
CA GLU A 70 9.00 -11.31 4.14
C GLU A 70 9.42 -10.06 4.96
N THR A 71 10.07 -10.25 6.11
CA THR A 71 10.64 -9.17 6.93
C THR A 71 11.65 -8.30 6.18
N GLU A 72 12.55 -8.93 5.43
CA GLU A 72 13.62 -8.26 4.70
C GLU A 72 13.10 -7.57 3.45
N LEU A 73 12.08 -8.15 2.80
CA LEU A 73 11.31 -7.47 1.76
C LEU A 73 10.59 -6.23 2.31
N MET A 74 9.90 -6.37 3.46
CA MET A 74 9.17 -5.27 4.09
C MET A 74 10.09 -4.12 4.51
N ALA A 75 11.31 -4.41 4.98
CA ALA A 75 12.30 -3.39 5.29
C ALA A 75 12.69 -2.56 4.04
N ARG A 76 12.89 -3.22 2.89
CA ARG A 76 13.17 -2.52 1.62
C ARG A 76 11.98 -1.73 1.11
N ILE A 77 10.78 -2.30 1.21
CA ILE A 77 9.55 -1.61 0.82
C ILE A 77 9.38 -0.33 1.65
N ALA A 78 9.61 -0.39 2.96
CA ALA A 78 9.49 0.75 3.85
C ALA A 78 10.47 1.89 3.52
N ALA A 79 11.69 1.55 3.08
CA ALA A 79 12.74 2.51 2.78
C ALA A 79 12.62 3.13 1.36
N ALA A 80 11.91 2.48 0.45
CA ALA A 80 11.84 2.90 -0.95
C ALA A 80 10.90 4.10 -1.17
N ARG A 81 11.22 4.86 -2.23
CA ARG A 81 10.27 5.76 -2.88
C ARG A 81 9.29 4.95 -3.72
N TRP A 82 8.01 5.28 -3.63
CA TRP A 82 6.94 4.67 -4.42
C TRP A 82 6.25 5.68 -5.32
N LEU A 83 5.65 5.21 -6.40
CA LEU A 83 4.78 6.00 -7.27
C LEU A 83 3.36 5.50 -7.10
N VAL A 84 2.46 6.37 -6.64
CA VAL A 84 1.02 6.08 -6.62
C VAL A 84 0.39 6.76 -7.84
N PRO A 85 -0.38 6.02 -8.66
CA PRO A 85 -1.07 6.60 -9.81
C PRO A 85 -2.26 7.43 -9.34
N VAL A 86 -2.40 8.62 -9.92
CA VAL A 86 -3.57 9.48 -9.74
C VAL A 86 -4.26 9.73 -11.06
N VAL A 87 -5.59 9.73 -11.02
CA VAL A 87 -6.45 10.03 -12.17
C VAL A 87 -7.33 11.24 -11.86
N ALA A 88 -7.66 12.01 -12.90
CA ALA A 88 -8.62 13.09 -12.77
C ALA A 88 -10.03 12.50 -12.67
N VAL A 89 -10.71 12.74 -11.55
CA VAL A 89 -12.11 12.37 -11.39
C VAL A 89 -12.97 13.56 -11.86
N PRO A 90 -13.93 13.36 -12.76
CA PRO A 90 -14.89 14.40 -13.11
C PRO A 90 -15.77 14.71 -11.89
N THR A 91 -15.77 15.95 -11.43
CA THR A 91 -16.69 16.42 -10.39
C THR A 91 -18.08 16.57 -11.02
N GLU A 92 -19.13 16.05 -10.37
CA GLU A 92 -20.50 16.19 -10.88
C GLU A 92 -20.84 17.67 -11.11
N LEU A 93 -21.41 17.97 -12.28
CA LEU A 93 -21.86 19.31 -12.67
C LEU A 93 -23.06 19.73 -11.82
N ASP A 94 -23.05 20.99 -11.37
CA ASP A 94 -24.20 21.59 -10.71
C ASP A 94 -25.39 21.73 -11.68
N ALA A 95 -26.57 21.31 -11.25
CA ALA A 95 -27.78 21.25 -12.08
C ALA A 95 -28.46 22.62 -12.32
N ASN A 96 -27.73 23.74 -12.28
CA ASN A 96 -28.31 25.09 -12.24
C ASN A 96 -27.99 26.01 -13.43
N GLY A 97 -27.67 25.46 -14.61
CA GLY A 97 -27.93 26.12 -15.90
C GLY A 97 -27.25 27.47 -16.16
N GLY A 98 -26.18 27.81 -15.44
CA GLY A 98 -25.32 28.97 -15.71
C GLY A 98 -23.97 28.49 -16.23
N LEU A 99 -23.40 29.20 -17.21
CA LEU A 99 -22.07 28.90 -17.76
C LEU A 99 -21.01 29.11 -16.66
N VAL A 100 -20.69 28.05 -15.92
CA VAL A 100 -19.58 28.00 -14.98
C VAL A 100 -18.60 26.97 -15.52
N THR A 101 -17.61 27.44 -16.28
CA THR A 101 -16.37 26.70 -16.53
C THR A 101 -15.55 26.71 -15.24
N ASP A 102 -15.98 25.95 -14.23
CA ASP A 102 -15.11 25.59 -13.11
C ASP A 102 -14.78 24.11 -13.26
N THR A 103 -13.82 23.82 -14.14
CA THR A 103 -13.19 22.50 -14.25
C THR A 103 -12.27 22.30 -13.04
N ARG A 104 -12.85 22.20 -11.84
CA ARG A 104 -12.17 21.62 -10.69
C ARG A 104 -12.24 20.12 -10.86
N SER A 105 -11.24 19.53 -11.51
CA SER A 105 -11.02 18.08 -11.45
C SER A 105 -10.38 17.75 -10.10
N GLU A 106 -11.04 16.92 -9.30
CA GLU A 106 -10.42 16.35 -8.11
C GLU A 106 -9.45 15.24 -8.54
N MET A 107 -8.22 15.27 -8.03
CA MET A 107 -7.24 14.22 -8.30
C MET A 107 -7.37 13.16 -7.21
N ALA A 108 -7.77 11.95 -7.60
CA ALA A 108 -7.90 10.83 -6.68
C ALA A 108 -6.86 9.75 -6.99
N ALA A 109 -6.38 9.08 -5.94
CA ALA A 109 -5.59 7.86 -6.10
C ALA A 109 -6.45 6.77 -6.76
N VAL A 110 -5.87 5.99 -7.67
CA VAL A 110 -6.57 4.84 -8.25
C VAL A 110 -6.75 3.78 -7.17
N THR A 111 -7.95 3.21 -7.08
CA THR A 111 -8.19 1.99 -6.27
C THR A 111 -8.66 0.86 -7.17
N LEU A 112 -8.14 -0.33 -6.93
CA LEU A 112 -8.54 -1.58 -7.58
C LEU A 112 -9.62 -2.25 -6.74
N THR A 113 -10.59 -2.90 -7.38
CA THR A 113 -11.60 -3.72 -6.72
C THR A 113 -11.57 -5.12 -7.32
N ALA A 114 -11.29 -6.13 -6.50
CA ALA A 114 -11.34 -7.52 -6.91
C ALA A 114 -12.80 -8.00 -7.06
N ALA A 115 -13.00 -9.15 -7.72
CA ALA A 115 -14.34 -9.72 -7.93
C ALA A 115 -15.08 -10.06 -6.62
N ASP A 116 -14.34 -10.27 -5.53
CA ASP A 116 -14.86 -10.51 -4.18
C ASP A 116 -15.13 -9.22 -3.38
N GLY A 117 -14.95 -8.05 -4.00
CA GLY A 117 -15.19 -6.74 -3.41
C GLY A 117 -14.00 -6.18 -2.61
N ARG A 118 -12.93 -6.95 -2.41
CA ARG A 118 -11.72 -6.44 -1.73
C ARG A 118 -11.09 -5.31 -2.53
N ARG A 119 -10.65 -4.28 -1.82
CA ARG A 119 -10.07 -3.09 -2.43
C ARG A 119 -8.57 -3.03 -2.18
N ALA A 120 -7.82 -2.56 -3.17
CA ALA A 120 -6.39 -2.37 -3.02
C ALA A 120 -5.90 -1.10 -3.72
N LEU A 121 -4.88 -0.47 -3.15
CA LEU A 121 -4.21 0.67 -3.78
C LEU A 121 -2.97 0.16 -4.53
N PRO A 122 -2.85 0.39 -5.86
CA PRO A 122 -1.65 0.05 -6.61
C PRO A 122 -0.53 1.06 -6.34
N MET A 123 0.69 0.56 -6.22
CA MET A 123 1.91 1.38 -6.08
C MET A 123 3.04 0.77 -6.90
N PHE A 124 3.91 1.61 -7.43
CA PHE A 124 4.94 1.20 -8.39
C PHE A 124 6.33 1.61 -7.93
N SER A 125 7.29 0.71 -8.10
CA SER A 125 8.69 0.90 -7.76
C SER A 125 9.40 1.81 -8.76
N SER A 126 8.95 1.84 -10.02
CA SER A 126 9.53 2.66 -11.09
C SER A 126 8.49 3.25 -12.05
N LEU A 127 8.92 4.26 -12.82
CA LEU A 127 8.15 4.79 -13.94
C LEU A 127 7.93 3.75 -15.05
N GLU A 128 8.90 2.85 -15.26
CA GLU A 128 8.77 1.76 -16.23
C GLU A 128 7.64 0.80 -15.83
N ALA A 129 7.60 0.38 -14.56
CA ALA A 129 6.54 -0.49 -14.05
C ALA A 129 5.17 0.19 -14.12
N LEU A 130 5.09 1.47 -13.77
CA LEU A 130 3.85 2.25 -13.88
C LEU A 130 3.37 2.36 -15.33
N ALA A 131 4.26 2.72 -16.26
CA ALA A 131 3.90 2.89 -17.67
C ALA A 131 3.53 1.57 -18.36
N ALA A 132 4.09 0.45 -17.91
CA ALA A 132 3.71 -0.88 -18.38
C ALA A 132 2.27 -1.25 -17.96
N TRP A 133 1.82 -0.77 -16.80
CA TRP A 133 0.44 -0.95 -16.34
C TRP A 133 -0.54 0.03 -16.99
N ASP A 134 -0.23 1.33 -16.93
CA ASP A 134 -1.05 2.39 -17.52
C ASP A 134 -0.16 3.57 -17.97
N PRO A 135 0.04 3.77 -19.29
CA PRO A 135 0.87 4.86 -19.81
C PRO A 135 0.25 6.26 -19.66
N GLU A 136 -1.05 6.37 -19.35
CA GLU A 136 -1.72 7.66 -19.11
C GLU A 136 -1.74 8.05 -17.62
N ALA A 137 -1.38 7.13 -16.72
CA ALA A 137 -1.34 7.38 -15.30
C ALA A 137 -0.32 8.45 -14.93
N ARG A 138 -0.72 9.38 -14.05
CA ARG A 138 0.18 10.42 -13.54
C ARG A 138 0.89 9.90 -12.29
N PRO A 139 2.24 9.87 -12.26
CA PRO A 139 2.98 9.41 -11.09
C PRO A 139 2.97 10.48 -9.98
N VAL A 140 2.67 10.05 -8.75
CA VAL A 140 2.92 10.86 -7.54
C VAL A 140 3.95 10.12 -6.67
N PRO A 141 5.17 10.66 -6.52
CA PRO A 141 6.18 10.05 -5.68
C PRO A 141 5.84 10.25 -4.19
N VAL A 142 5.81 9.15 -3.44
CA VAL A 142 5.47 9.14 -2.01
C VAL A 142 6.35 8.14 -1.24
N PRO A 143 6.57 8.36 0.07
CA PRO A 143 7.06 7.31 0.96
C PRO A 143 6.05 6.16 1.09
N ALA A 144 6.53 4.97 1.45
CA ALA A 144 5.67 3.80 1.66
C ALA A 144 4.59 4.02 2.72
N ALA A 145 4.94 4.73 3.81
CA ALA A 145 4.00 5.07 4.88
C ALA A 145 2.83 5.93 4.37
N SER A 146 3.11 6.91 3.51
CA SER A 146 2.07 7.76 2.91
C SER A 146 1.17 6.96 1.97
N ALA A 147 1.73 6.08 1.13
CA ALA A 147 0.91 5.19 0.28
C ALA A 147 -0.01 4.29 1.12
N ALA A 148 0.50 3.74 2.22
CA ALA A 148 -0.27 2.91 3.15
C ALA A 148 -1.39 3.71 3.85
N GLN A 149 -1.11 4.93 4.31
CA GLN A 149 -2.11 5.82 4.91
C GLN A 149 -3.20 6.22 3.92
N SER A 150 -2.83 6.50 2.66
CA SER A 150 -3.80 6.71 1.58
C SER A 150 -4.67 5.48 1.35
N ALA A 151 -4.09 4.29 1.30
CA ALA A 151 -4.85 3.05 1.14
C ALA A 151 -5.87 2.85 2.27
N ILE A 152 -5.50 3.11 3.53
CA ILE A 152 -6.42 3.03 4.68
C ILE A 152 -7.53 4.08 4.56
N THR A 153 -7.21 5.32 4.20
CA THR A 153 -8.19 6.40 4.01
C THR A 153 -9.20 6.04 2.94
N GLU A 154 -8.73 5.42 1.86
CA GLU A 154 -9.56 4.92 0.76
C GLU A 154 -10.25 3.59 1.08
N SER A 155 -10.18 3.07 2.31
CA SER A 155 -10.76 1.78 2.71
C SER A 155 -10.28 0.60 1.83
N CYS A 156 -9.00 0.59 1.49
CA CYS A 156 -8.32 -0.54 0.86
C CYS A 156 -7.80 -1.52 1.92
N ASP A 157 -7.90 -2.81 1.60
CA ASP A 157 -7.47 -3.93 2.44
C ASP A 157 -5.98 -4.27 2.22
N ALA A 158 -5.41 -3.86 1.08
CA ALA A 158 -4.06 -4.21 0.67
C ALA A 158 -3.40 -3.12 -0.19
N LEU A 159 -2.07 -3.24 -0.33
CA LEU A 159 -1.31 -2.57 -1.38
C LEU A 159 -0.94 -3.60 -2.45
N VAL A 160 -0.95 -3.18 -3.71
CA VAL A 160 -0.49 -4.01 -4.83
C VAL A 160 0.73 -3.36 -5.45
N VAL A 161 1.86 -4.04 -5.38
CA VAL A 161 3.16 -3.59 -5.86
C VAL A 161 3.36 -4.04 -7.31
N ASP A 162 3.80 -3.12 -8.17
CA ASP A 162 4.22 -3.36 -9.56
C ASP A 162 3.23 -4.23 -10.34
N LEU A 163 1.96 -3.83 -10.33
CA LEU A 163 0.92 -4.51 -11.10
C LEU A 163 1.34 -4.63 -12.58
N ALA A 164 0.96 -5.73 -13.23
CA ALA A 164 1.36 -6.10 -14.59
C ALA A 164 2.85 -6.49 -14.77
N SER A 165 3.65 -6.55 -13.70
CA SER A 165 5.00 -7.13 -13.73
C SER A 165 5.02 -8.63 -13.37
N PRO A 166 6.04 -9.40 -13.78
CA PRO A 166 6.23 -10.78 -13.35
C PRO A 166 6.51 -10.93 -11.85
N HIS A 167 6.89 -9.84 -11.17
CA HIS A 167 7.22 -9.79 -9.75
C HIS A 167 6.17 -9.03 -8.93
N ALA A 168 4.96 -8.87 -9.46
CA ALA A 168 3.87 -8.21 -8.77
C ALA A 168 3.61 -8.89 -7.41
N ALA A 169 3.45 -8.08 -6.37
CA ALA A 169 3.28 -8.55 -5.00
C ALA A 169 2.08 -7.89 -4.33
N VAL A 170 1.43 -8.61 -3.42
CA VAL A 170 0.34 -8.08 -2.60
C VAL A 170 0.85 -7.94 -1.17
N LEU A 171 0.78 -6.72 -0.63
CA LEU A 171 1.06 -6.49 0.78
C LEU A 171 -0.23 -6.66 1.58
N ARG A 172 -0.25 -7.70 2.41
CA ARG A 172 -1.40 -8.11 3.23
C ARG A 172 -1.76 -7.04 4.27
N PRO A 173 -2.95 -7.09 4.88
CA PRO A 173 -3.37 -6.11 5.87
C PRO A 173 -2.33 -5.84 6.97
N SER A 174 -1.70 -6.85 7.55
CA SER A 174 -0.69 -6.67 8.61
C SER A 174 0.54 -5.88 8.14
N MET A 175 0.96 -6.08 6.88
CA MET A 175 2.05 -5.36 6.23
C MET A 175 1.66 -3.91 5.95
N LEU A 176 0.46 -3.70 5.40
CA LEU A 176 -0.12 -2.37 5.15
C LEU A 176 -0.19 -1.55 6.45
N TRP A 177 -0.73 -2.12 7.52
CA TRP A 177 -0.83 -1.45 8.82
C TRP A 177 0.54 -1.17 9.45
N ALA A 178 1.54 -2.04 9.25
CA ALA A 178 2.89 -1.78 9.72
C ALA A 178 3.53 -0.59 8.98
N LEU A 179 3.37 -0.51 7.66
CA LEU A 179 3.86 0.63 6.87
C LEU A 179 3.18 1.94 7.27
N ALA A 180 1.86 1.95 7.42
CA ALA A 180 1.11 3.15 7.79
C ALA A 180 1.50 3.71 9.16
N GLN A 181 1.93 2.81 10.07
CA GLN A 181 2.39 3.14 11.43
C GLN A 181 3.92 3.32 11.50
N GLU A 182 4.64 3.26 10.39
CA GLU A 182 6.10 3.33 10.32
C GLU A 182 6.80 2.35 11.29
N ARG A 183 6.21 1.16 11.42
CA ARG A 183 6.66 0.11 12.32
C ARG A 183 7.32 -1.01 11.52
N ALA A 184 8.41 -1.54 12.05
CA ALA A 184 9.00 -2.77 11.52
C ALA A 184 7.97 -3.91 11.52
N TRP A 185 7.79 -4.54 10.37
CA TRP A 185 6.88 -5.66 10.21
C TRP A 185 7.59 -6.99 10.51
N ALA A 186 6.88 -7.90 11.17
CA ALA A 186 7.28 -9.29 11.36
C ALA A 186 6.06 -10.20 11.14
N PRO A 187 6.27 -11.46 10.70
CA PRO A 187 5.22 -12.46 10.70
C PRO A 187 4.63 -12.64 12.10
N ALA A 188 3.31 -12.84 12.20
CA ALA A 188 2.61 -12.91 13.49
C ALA A 188 3.21 -13.94 14.48
N HIS A 189 3.70 -15.08 14.00
CA HIS A 189 4.31 -16.13 14.83
C HIS A 189 5.74 -15.79 15.30
N LEU A 190 6.34 -14.73 14.77
CA LEU A 190 7.65 -14.19 15.18
C LEU A 190 7.53 -12.80 15.82
N ASP A 191 6.31 -12.28 16.02
CA ASP A 191 6.07 -10.95 16.56
C ASP A 191 5.90 -11.02 18.09
N ASP A 192 6.81 -10.37 18.82
CA ASP A 192 6.82 -10.35 20.28
C ASP A 192 5.53 -9.76 20.90
N HIS A 193 4.88 -8.81 20.21
CA HIS A 193 3.59 -8.26 20.66
C HIS A 193 2.50 -9.32 20.61
N VAL A 194 2.44 -10.04 19.48
CA VAL A 194 1.47 -11.13 19.28
C VAL A 194 1.73 -12.25 20.28
N ALA A 195 2.99 -12.63 20.51
CA ALA A 195 3.33 -13.67 21.49
C ALA A 195 2.84 -13.32 22.90
N ARG A 196 3.05 -12.06 23.35
CA ARG A 196 2.55 -11.60 24.67
C ARG A 196 1.02 -11.59 24.74
N ALA A 197 0.34 -11.15 23.67
CA ALA A 197 -1.11 -11.10 23.63
C ALA A 197 -1.73 -12.51 23.67
N VAL A 198 -1.18 -13.46 22.91
CA VAL A 198 -1.61 -14.87 22.95
C VAL A 198 -1.37 -15.47 24.32
N SER A 199 -0.19 -15.24 24.93
CA SER A 199 0.08 -15.72 26.29
C SER A 199 -0.94 -15.20 27.30
N ALA A 200 -1.21 -13.89 27.30
CA ALA A 200 -2.18 -13.29 28.22
C ALA A 200 -3.60 -13.83 28.01
N ALA A 201 -4.01 -14.08 26.77
CA ALA A 201 -5.31 -14.67 26.45
C ALA A 201 -5.44 -16.12 26.94
N VAL A 202 -4.36 -16.89 26.80
CA VAL A 202 -4.27 -18.30 27.24
C VAL A 202 -4.19 -18.41 28.76
N ASP A 203 -3.43 -17.56 29.44
CA ASP A 203 -3.25 -17.60 30.91
C ASP A 203 -4.58 -17.41 31.67
N ALA A 204 -5.56 -16.77 31.03
CA ALA A 204 -6.92 -16.61 31.55
C ALA A 204 -7.82 -17.84 31.32
N GLU A 205 -7.37 -18.89 30.64
CA GLU A 205 -8.14 -20.10 30.34
C GLU A 205 -7.68 -21.31 31.18
N PRO A 206 -8.45 -21.73 32.20
CA PRO A 206 -8.03 -22.80 33.13
C PRO A 206 -7.83 -24.17 32.48
N LEU A 207 -8.43 -24.42 31.32
CA LEU A 207 -8.37 -25.69 30.62
C LEU A 207 -7.14 -25.83 29.70
N VAL A 208 -6.28 -24.80 29.60
CA VAL A 208 -5.07 -24.86 28.79
C VAL A 208 -3.85 -25.09 29.68
N SER A 209 -3.16 -26.22 29.46
CA SER A 209 -1.94 -26.57 30.21
C SER A 209 -0.69 -25.89 29.66
N ALA A 210 -0.65 -25.65 28.34
CA ALA A 210 0.42 -24.95 27.65
C ALA A 210 -0.04 -24.48 26.26
N HIS A 211 0.72 -23.58 25.64
CA HIS A 211 0.50 -23.17 24.26
C HIS A 211 1.81 -22.98 23.51
N ARG A 212 1.72 -22.96 22.18
CA ARG A 212 2.77 -22.44 21.29
C ARG A 212 2.15 -21.75 20.08
N ILE A 213 2.92 -20.89 19.44
CA ILE A 213 2.54 -20.21 18.20
C ILE A 213 3.47 -20.63 17.07
N GLU A 214 2.90 -20.78 15.88
CA GLU A 214 3.64 -21.19 14.68
C GLU A 214 2.98 -20.60 13.43
N ALA A 215 3.70 -20.67 12.30
CA ALA A 215 3.14 -20.32 11.00
C ALA A 215 1.99 -21.28 10.66
N GLY A 216 0.84 -20.72 10.28
CA GLY A 216 -0.29 -21.48 9.78
C GLY A 216 -0.18 -21.79 8.29
N GLU A 217 -1.07 -22.66 7.83
CA GLU A 217 -1.16 -23.07 6.44
C GLU A 217 -2.25 -22.30 5.68
N PRO A 218 -2.06 -22.02 4.38
CA PRO A 218 -0.86 -22.30 3.60
C PRO A 218 0.31 -21.35 3.93
N ALA A 219 1.55 -21.82 3.80
CA ALA A 219 2.74 -20.99 3.97
C ALA A 219 2.65 -19.68 3.14
N GLY A 220 3.01 -18.56 3.75
CA GLY A 220 2.93 -17.23 3.11
C GLY A 220 1.55 -16.60 3.08
N ALA A 221 0.51 -17.20 3.69
CA ALA A 221 -0.81 -16.57 3.83
C ALA A 221 -0.93 -15.64 5.05
N GLY A 222 0.09 -15.55 5.90
CA GLY A 222 0.05 -14.72 7.12
C GLY A 222 -0.82 -15.30 8.24
N VAL A 223 -1.18 -16.57 8.16
CA VAL A 223 -1.98 -17.26 9.17
C VAL A 223 -1.13 -17.49 10.41
N LEU A 224 -1.63 -17.06 11.57
CA LEU A 224 -1.13 -17.46 12.88
C LEU A 224 -1.82 -18.76 13.29
N ARG A 225 -1.05 -19.81 13.60
CA ARG A 225 -1.57 -21.04 14.20
C ARG A 225 -1.21 -21.06 15.68
N VAL A 226 -2.23 -21.08 16.53
CA VAL A 226 -2.09 -21.22 17.98
C VAL A 226 -2.38 -22.67 18.35
N VAL A 227 -1.39 -23.37 18.89
CA VAL A 227 -1.55 -24.74 19.35
C VAL A 227 -1.78 -24.74 20.85
N LEU A 228 -2.90 -25.31 21.29
CA LEU A 228 -3.32 -25.42 22.67
C LEU A 228 -3.14 -26.86 23.16
N LEU A 229 -2.46 -27.02 24.29
CA LEU A 229 -2.37 -28.31 24.98
C LEU A 229 -3.49 -28.38 26.02
N LEU A 230 -4.42 -29.31 25.82
CA LEU A 230 -5.62 -29.46 26.65
C LEU A 230 -5.59 -30.81 27.41
N PRO A 231 -6.21 -30.89 28.61
CA PRO A 231 -6.44 -32.16 29.29
C PRO A 231 -7.19 -33.17 28.40
N PRO A 232 -6.86 -34.47 28.48
CA PRO A 232 -7.59 -35.50 27.74
C PRO A 232 -9.02 -35.66 28.27
N GLY A 233 -9.92 -36.15 27.41
CA GLY A 233 -11.30 -36.47 27.79
C GLY A 233 -12.29 -35.31 27.73
N LEU A 234 -11.88 -34.14 27.23
CA LEU A 234 -12.80 -33.05 26.89
C LEU A 234 -13.63 -33.41 25.65
N ASP A 235 -14.90 -33.04 25.65
CA ASP A 235 -15.77 -33.16 24.47
C ASP A 235 -15.49 -32.03 23.47
N GLN A 236 -16.00 -32.21 22.25
CA GLN A 236 -15.77 -31.27 21.14
C GLN A 236 -16.35 -29.88 21.40
N ASP A 237 -17.48 -29.79 22.10
CA ASP A 237 -18.14 -28.53 22.40
C ASP A 237 -17.30 -27.70 23.37
N THR A 238 -16.83 -28.31 24.46
CA THR A 238 -15.92 -27.68 25.44
C THR A 238 -14.65 -27.16 24.78
N VAL A 239 -14.06 -27.96 23.90
CA VAL A 239 -12.85 -27.60 23.15
C VAL A 239 -13.10 -26.41 22.21
N SER A 240 -14.22 -26.41 21.50
CA SER A 240 -14.62 -25.31 20.61
C SER A 240 -14.85 -24.01 21.39
N GLU A 241 -15.50 -24.10 22.56
CA GLU A 241 -15.71 -22.96 23.44
C GLU A 241 -14.39 -22.39 23.99
N VAL A 242 -13.42 -23.24 24.35
CA VAL A 242 -12.08 -22.82 24.76
C VAL A 242 -11.39 -22.02 23.67
N ALA A 243 -11.34 -22.56 22.44
CA ALA A 243 -10.74 -21.87 21.30
C ALA A 243 -11.43 -20.54 21.00
N THR A 244 -12.77 -20.50 21.08
CA THR A 244 -13.58 -19.30 20.88
C THR A 244 -13.24 -18.22 21.91
N ARG A 245 -13.23 -18.55 23.21
CA ARG A 245 -12.90 -17.58 24.28
C ARG A 245 -11.50 -17.01 24.12
N ILE A 246 -10.51 -17.83 23.75
CA ILE A 246 -9.14 -17.37 23.52
C ILE A 246 -9.09 -16.46 22.28
N GLY A 247 -9.74 -16.85 21.19
CA GLY A 247 -9.83 -16.04 19.97
C GLY A 247 -10.47 -14.68 20.22
N GLU A 248 -11.57 -14.64 20.98
CA GLU A 248 -12.22 -13.39 21.38
C GLU A 248 -11.29 -12.49 22.20
N ARG A 249 -10.59 -13.04 23.20
CA ARG A 249 -9.61 -12.27 24.01
C ARG A 249 -8.49 -11.69 23.14
N ILE A 250 -7.94 -12.47 22.21
CA ILE A 250 -6.91 -11.99 21.25
C ILE A 250 -7.47 -10.84 20.39
N ALA A 251 -8.73 -10.94 19.96
CA ALA A 251 -9.38 -9.95 19.10
C ALA A 251 -9.73 -8.63 19.81
N THR A 252 -9.73 -8.59 21.16
CA THR A 252 -10.03 -7.36 21.91
C THR A 252 -8.95 -6.28 21.79
N ASP A 253 -7.70 -6.67 21.54
CA ASP A 253 -6.60 -5.72 21.31
C ASP A 253 -6.51 -5.35 19.82
N GLY A 254 -6.82 -4.09 19.51
CA GLY A 254 -6.77 -3.57 18.15
C GLY A 254 -5.38 -3.65 17.53
N GLU A 255 -4.31 -3.52 18.31
CA GLU A 255 -2.94 -3.63 17.82
C GLU A 255 -2.58 -5.08 17.47
N THR A 256 -2.91 -6.03 18.36
CA THR A 256 -2.75 -7.47 18.07
C THR A 256 -3.53 -7.88 16.82
N ARG A 257 -4.79 -7.45 16.71
CA ARG A 257 -5.61 -7.74 15.53
C ARG A 257 -5.00 -7.20 14.24
N ALA A 258 -4.40 -6.00 14.27
CA ALA A 258 -3.75 -5.42 13.10
C ALA A 258 -2.46 -6.15 12.69
N ARG A 259 -1.91 -7.02 13.56
CA ARG A 259 -0.68 -7.81 13.30
C ARG A 259 -0.98 -9.25 12.83
N ILE A 260 -2.24 -9.69 12.85
CA ILE A 260 -2.66 -11.05 12.51
C ILE A 260 -3.58 -11.00 11.29
N ASP A 261 -3.15 -11.55 10.15
CA ASP A 261 -3.97 -11.58 8.93
C ASP A 261 -5.07 -12.64 9.02
N ALA A 262 -4.78 -13.76 9.69
CA ALA A 262 -5.75 -14.82 9.98
C ALA A 262 -5.30 -15.62 11.22
N LEU A 263 -6.26 -16.16 11.96
CA LEU A 263 -6.01 -16.95 13.17
C LEU A 263 -6.62 -18.34 13.02
N THR A 264 -5.85 -19.37 13.35
CA THR A 264 -6.32 -20.76 13.41
C THR A 264 -5.88 -21.39 14.72
N PHE A 265 -6.66 -22.36 15.18
CA PHE A 265 -6.34 -23.15 16.37
C PHE A 265 -6.02 -24.58 15.99
N ALA A 266 -5.08 -25.15 16.73
CA ALA A 266 -4.85 -26.59 16.76
C ALA A 266 -4.76 -27.08 18.19
N LEU A 267 -5.01 -28.36 18.37
CA LEU A 267 -5.28 -28.95 19.67
C LEU A 267 -4.42 -30.20 19.82
N GLU A 268 -3.75 -30.28 20.95
CA GLU A 268 -2.96 -31.44 21.33
C GLU A 268 -3.35 -31.89 22.73
N ALA A 269 -3.36 -33.20 22.94
CA ALA A 269 -3.54 -33.73 24.28
C ALA A 269 -2.29 -33.42 25.11
N ALA A 270 -2.48 -32.86 26.30
CA ALA A 270 -1.41 -32.74 27.28
C ALA A 270 -0.89 -34.14 27.65
N PRO A 271 0.43 -34.27 27.87
CA PRO A 271 1.05 -35.56 28.22
C PRO A 271 0.56 -36.13 29.56
#